data_AF-A0A820PX27-F1
#
_entry.id   AF-A0A820PX27-F1
#
_cell.length_a   1.000
_cell.length_b   1.000
_cell.length_c   1.000
_cell.angle_alpha   90.00
_cell.angle_beta   90.00
_cell.angle_gamma   90.00
#
_symmetry.space_group_name_H-M   'P 1'
#
loop_
_entity.id
_entity.type
_entity.pdbx_description
1 polymer ?
#
loop_
_entity_poly.entity_id
_entity_poly.type
_entity_poly.pdbx_seq_one_letter_code
_entity_poly.pdbx_strand_id
1 'polypeptide(L)' 'TRKVLNVCEKNPIGEHPLNYDESDPFDICAASYALIYHGNPLVNYISAGAVDLPEFKGQLCRVTKET' A
#
# COMPACT_ATOMS: atom_id res chain seq x y z
N THR A 1 -16.46 17.76 -6.09
CA THR A 1 -15.19 17.79 -5.32
C THR A 1 -14.94 19.11 -4.60
N ARG A 2 -14.97 20.30 -5.25
CA ARG A 2 -14.70 21.60 -4.57
C ARG A 2 -15.48 21.87 -3.28
N LYS A 3 -16.78 21.53 -3.23
CA LYS A 3 -17.59 21.75 -2.02
C LYS A 3 -17.10 20.95 -0.80
N VAL A 4 -16.57 19.74 -1.02
CA VAL A 4 -16.06 18.87 0.05
C VAL A 4 -14.73 19.40 0.58
N LEU A 5 -13.83 19.80 -0.33
CA LEU A 5 -12.54 20.42 0.03
C LEU A 5 -12.74 21.67 0.89
N ASN A 6 -13.67 22.57 0.53
CA ASN A 6 -13.98 23.77 1.32
C ASN A 6 -14.49 23.45 2.74
N VAL A 7 -15.05 22.26 2.98
CA VAL A 7 -15.47 21.82 4.31
C VAL A 7 -14.28 21.24 5.07
N CYS A 8 -13.47 20.39 4.43
CA CYS A 8 -12.27 19.80 5.03
C CYS A 8 -11.20 20.86 5.38
N GLU A 9 -11.02 21.89 4.55
CA GLU A 9 -10.08 22.99 4.83
C GLU A 9 -10.45 23.80 6.08
N LYS A 10 -11.74 23.85 6.45
CA LYS A 10 -12.21 24.53 7.66
C LYS A 10 -11.94 23.73 8.93
N ASN A 11 -11.76 22.41 8.81
CA ASN A 11 -11.42 21.53 9.92
C ASN A 11 -10.44 20.44 9.45
N PRO A 12 -9.14 20.79 9.27
CA PRO A 12 -8.14 19.91 8.69
C PRO A 12 -7.60 18.92 9.75
N ILE A 13 -8.50 18.23 10.44
CA ILE A 13 -8.15 17.26 11.48
C ILE A 13 -8.50 15.87 10.99
N GLY A 14 -7.50 14.98 10.96
CA GLY A 14 -7.72 13.54 10.92
C GLY A 14 -8.06 13.06 12.31
N GLU A 15 -9.32 12.69 12.55
CA GLU A 15 -9.78 12.23 13.87
C GLU A 15 -9.15 10.88 14.26
N HIS A 16 -8.88 10.03 13.26
CA HIS A 16 -8.29 8.71 13.46
C HIS A 16 -6.88 8.65 12.87
N PRO A 17 -5.90 8.14 13.62
CA PRO A 17 -4.59 7.86 13.06
C PRO A 17 -4.72 6.75 12.02
N LEU A 18 -4.13 6.98 10.84
CA LEU A 18 -4.06 5.99 9.76
C LEU A 18 -2.63 5.51 9.63
N ASN A 19 -2.46 4.22 9.32
CA ASN A 19 -1.17 3.68 8.91
C ASN A 19 -0.94 3.98 7.41
N TYR A 20 -0.91 5.26 7.08
CA TYR A 20 -0.74 5.80 5.74
C TYR A 20 0.00 7.13 5.84
N ASP A 21 1.03 7.29 5.00
CA ASP A 21 1.82 8.50 4.87
C ASP A 21 1.87 8.82 3.39
N GLU A 22 1.36 9.99 3.02
CA GLU A 22 1.30 10.46 1.64
C GLU A 22 2.63 11.00 1.12
N SER A 23 3.57 11.32 2.01
CA SER A 23 4.87 11.88 1.65
C SER A 23 5.91 10.81 1.38
N ASP A 24 5.72 9.60 1.93
CA ASP A 24 6.66 8.49 1.78
C ASP A 24 6.21 7.54 0.65
N PRO A 25 7.03 7.34 -0.40
CA PRO A 25 6.73 6.35 -1.42
C PRO A 25 6.56 4.94 -0.83
N PHE A 26 5.46 4.30 -1.20
CA PHE A 26 5.14 2.95 -0.75
C PHE A 26 4.65 2.09 -1.91
N ASP A 27 4.83 0.80 -1.73
CA ASP A 27 4.28 -0.26 -2.54
C ASP A 27 3.12 -0.95 -1.81
N ILE A 28 2.21 -1.61 -2.53
CA ILE A 28 1.08 -2.32 -1.91
C ILE A 28 1.31 -3.83 -2.03
N CYS A 29 1.28 -4.53 -0.90
CA CYS A 29 1.32 -5.99 -0.87
C CYS A 29 0.09 -6.58 -1.57
N ALA A 30 0.30 -7.40 -2.61
CA ALA A 30 -0.79 -8.05 -3.33
C ALA A 30 -1.56 -9.10 -2.49
N ALA A 31 -0.92 -9.67 -1.46
CA ALA A 31 -1.52 -10.68 -0.60
C ALA A 31 -2.33 -10.10 0.58
N SER A 32 -1.78 -9.09 1.27
CA SER A 32 -2.37 -8.52 2.51
C SER A 32 -3.02 -7.15 2.33
N TYR A 33 -2.79 -6.47 1.20
CA TYR A 33 -3.15 -5.07 0.96
C TYR A 33 -2.54 -4.08 1.98
N ALA A 34 -1.49 -4.49 2.68
CA ALA A 34 -0.70 -3.63 3.54
C ALA A 34 0.26 -2.75 2.71
N LEU A 35 0.55 -1.55 3.23
CA LEU A 35 1.54 -0.65 2.65
C LEU A 35 2.95 -1.13 3.01
N ILE A 36 3.82 -1.18 2.03
CA ILE A 36 5.24 -1.52 2.14
C ILE A 36 6.03 -0.27 1.79
N TYR A 37 6.45 0.47 2.81
CA TYR A 37 7.30 1.65 2.62
C TYR A 37 8.69 1.29 2.10
N HIS A 38 9.30 2.24 1.37
CA HIS A 38 10.64 2.08 0.84
C HIS A 38 11.66 1.77 1.95
N GLY A 39 12.55 0.80 1.69
CA GLY A 39 13.53 0.32 2.67
C GLY A 39 13.08 -0.88 3.50
N ASN A 40 11.77 -1.18 3.52
CA ASN A 40 11.28 -2.43 4.10
C ASN A 40 11.59 -3.62 3.19
N PRO A 41 11.82 -4.82 3.76
CA PRO A 41 12.05 -6.01 2.97
C PRO A 41 10.78 -6.37 2.19
N LEU A 42 10.94 -6.64 0.90
CA LEU A 42 9.86 -7.01 -0.01
C LEU A 42 10.30 -8.10 -0.98
N VAL A 43 9.33 -8.81 -1.53
CA VAL A 43 9.52 -9.80 -2.60
C VAL A 43 8.85 -9.27 -3.85
N ASN A 44 9.62 -9.11 -4.92
CA ASN A 44 9.12 -8.62 -6.19
C ASN A 44 8.90 -9.79 -7.17
N TYR A 45 7.70 -9.87 -7.72
CA TYR A 45 7.33 -10.79 -8.80
C TYR A 45 7.46 -10.07 -10.13
N ILE A 46 8.62 -10.25 -10.77
CA ILE A 46 8.97 -9.62 -12.05
C ILE A 46 7.93 -9.94 -13.15
N SER A 47 7.29 -11.10 -13.10
CA SER A 47 6.26 -11.52 -14.07
C SER A 47 4.97 -10.68 -14.03
N ALA A 48 4.59 -10.15 -12.86
CA ALA A 48 3.39 -9.34 -12.68
C ALA A 48 3.68 -7.85 -12.42
N GLY A 49 4.93 -7.51 -12.08
CA GLY A 49 5.22 -6.22 -11.46
C GLY A 49 4.51 -6.06 -10.11
N ALA A 50 4.21 -7.18 -9.43
CA ALA A 50 3.58 -7.19 -8.13
C ALA A 50 4.62 -7.37 -7.04
N VAL A 51 4.33 -6.86 -5.85
CA VAL A 51 5.19 -6.95 -4.67
C VAL A 51 4.41 -7.53 -3.50
N ASP A 52 5.08 -8.33 -2.69
CA ASP A 52 4.52 -8.89 -1.46
C ASP A 52 5.48 -8.76 -0.30
N LEU A 53 4.92 -8.87 0.91
CA LEU A 53 5.71 -9.01 2.12
C LEU A 53 6.52 -10.32 2.11
N PRO A 54 7.71 -10.35 2.75
CA PRO A 54 8.58 -11.53 2.78
C PRO A 54 7.93 -12.78 3.37
N GLU A 55 6.88 -12.61 4.18
CA GLU A 55 6.10 -13.70 4.77
C GLU A 55 5.33 -14.52 3.73
N PHE A 56 5.01 -13.92 2.58
CA PHE A 56 4.31 -14.59 1.48
C PHE A 56 5.28 -15.18 0.44
N LYS A 57 6.59 -15.14 0.70
CA LYS A 57 7.59 -15.69 -0.22
C LYS A 57 7.38 -17.18 -0.44
N GLY A 58 7.24 -17.58 -1.71
CA GLY A 58 7.02 -18.98 -2.11
C GLY A 58 5.57 -19.45 -1.98
N GLN A 59 4.64 -18.56 -1.63
CA GLN A 59 3.22 -18.81 -1.81
C GLN A 59 2.80 -18.44 -3.24
N LEU A 60 1.69 -19.01 -3.69
CA LEU A 60 1.11 -18.67 -4.98
C LEU A 60 0.79 -17.17 -5.02
N CYS A 61 1.41 -16.43 -5.94
CA CYS A 61 1.14 -15.01 -6.10
C CYS A 61 -0.34 -14.82 -6.47
N ARG A 62 -1.06 -13.95 -5.74
CA ARG A 62 -2.49 -13.73 -5.98
C ARG A 62 -2.80 -13.06 -7.31
N VAL A 63 -1.82 -12.37 -7.90
CA VAL A 63 -1.95 -11.64 -9.16
C VAL A 63 -1.75 -12.58 -10.35
N THR A 64 -0.62 -13.29 -10.40
CA THR A 64 -0.30 -14.19 -11.52
C THR A 64 -0.91 -15.57 -11.39
N LYS A 65 -1.25 -16.00 -10.16
CA LYS A 65 -1.59 -17.40 -9.83
C LYS A 65 -0.47 -18.37 -10.20
N GLU A 66 0.77 -17.90 -10.11
CA GLU A 66 2.00 -18.68 -10.33
C GLU A 66 2.84 -18.66 -9.04
N THR A 67 3.73 -19.64 -8.88
CA THR A 67 4.53 -19.84 -7.65
C THR A 67 5.96 -19.38 -7.85
#